data_AF-A0A1C7N418-F1
#
_entry.id   AF-A0A1C7N418-F1
#
_cell.length_a   1.000
_cell.length_b   1.000
_cell.length_c   1.000
_cell.angle_alpha   90.00
_cell.angle_beta   90.00
_cell.angle_gamma   90.00
#
_symmetry.space_group_name_H-M   'P 1'
#
loop_
_entity.id
_entity.type
_entity.pdbx_description
1 polymer ?
#
loop_
_entity_poly.entity_id
_entity_poly.type
_entity_poly.pdbx_seq_one_letter_code
_entity_poly.pdbx_strand_id
1 'polypeptide(L)'
;MSEDITPRRSGRKRRANCDPDFEYNIPTSSADRTESAVENEGNTDNAAEESSIERLRRQNRERQRASRQRRRQNATQLSETQLEEVRTRNLESQRASRQRRRQHEGPTVVCVCCGGPWFSNQTKSVTIESLLSRNASQEFIDNVFKFNQQQESNIFYSNYSDDVKNLRTPRLCASNGFELPEIPEALSCLNRVEERLVSARHVFQSIYTVLGLRGQYKSKGGIVNVPVSVDKTMSCVPRSLTDSNAIEARLTRRLSQSNNYMAGNVRLEKIWTAARFLSQSAAYIKHNVRIRDSEEEYNLLSTLIAQNCELDQLVTLFSELAIDSDDTTDDLDNDFMWNINPDGQETMFADDMTAKIVQENDDIRIAPAEGSSPMWLLLDRDVESLAFPTLFGGSILDPKHKEHLSVAVL
;
A
#
# COMPACT_ATOMS: atom_id res chain seq x y z
N MET A 1 45.63 -1.33 1.82
CA MET A 1 45.53 -1.46 0.36
C MET A 1 44.25 -0.75 -0.04
N SER A 2 44.43 0.44 -0.59
CA SER A 2 43.36 1.39 -0.90
C SER A 2 42.94 1.14 -2.34
N GLU A 3 41.68 0.76 -2.56
CA GLU A 3 41.13 0.65 -3.91
C GLU A 3 40.14 1.78 -4.15
N ASP A 4 40.67 2.75 -4.90
CA ASP A 4 40.04 3.94 -5.45
C ASP A 4 39.13 3.51 -6.61
N ILE A 5 37.80 3.55 -6.42
CA ILE A 5 36.84 3.24 -7.48
C ILE A 5 36.22 4.56 -7.96
N THR A 6 36.87 5.13 -8.97
CA THR A 6 36.33 6.22 -9.80
C THR A 6 35.24 5.69 -10.74
N PRO A 7 34.08 6.36 -10.86
CA PRO A 7 33.11 6.00 -11.90
C PRO A 7 33.52 6.59 -13.25
N ARG A 8 33.74 5.70 -14.22
CA ARG A 8 33.98 6.00 -15.64
C ARG A 8 32.81 6.78 -16.26
N ARG A 9 33.16 7.86 -16.95
CA ARG A 9 32.32 8.61 -17.90
C ARG A 9 31.72 7.68 -18.95
N SER A 10 30.40 7.53 -18.96
CA SER A 10 29.64 7.00 -20.11
C SER A 10 29.08 8.16 -20.92
N GLY A 11 29.56 8.29 -22.16
CA GLY A 11 29.07 9.27 -23.12
C GLY A 11 27.63 9.00 -23.57
N ARG A 12 26.86 10.08 -23.74
CA ARG A 12 25.61 10.04 -24.51
C ARG A 12 25.61 11.15 -25.55
N LYS A 13 25.35 10.71 -26.77
CA LYS A 13 25.41 11.38 -28.07
C LYS A 13 24.69 12.74 -28.07
N ARG A 14 25.40 13.79 -28.47
CA ARG A 14 24.80 15.04 -28.97
C ARG A 14 24.17 14.74 -30.33
N ARG A 15 22.86 14.91 -30.47
CA ARG A 15 22.21 14.99 -31.78
C ARG A 15 22.58 16.32 -32.42
N ALA A 16 23.21 16.23 -33.58
CA ALA A 16 23.38 17.33 -34.51
C ALA A 16 22.02 17.73 -35.07
N ASN A 17 21.73 19.02 -35.10
CA ASN A 17 20.82 19.60 -36.08
C ASN A 17 21.62 20.70 -36.78
N CYS A 18 22.02 20.39 -38.00
CA CYS A 18 22.44 21.37 -38.99
C CYS A 18 21.17 21.96 -39.62
N ASP A 19 21.06 23.29 -39.60
CA ASP A 19 20.82 24.19 -40.74
C ASP A 19 19.53 24.04 -41.59
N PRO A 20 18.97 25.13 -42.18
CA PRO A 20 19.77 26.14 -42.87
C PRO A 20 19.38 27.62 -42.71
N ASP A 21 20.45 28.40 -42.80
CA ASP A 21 20.50 29.80 -43.19
C ASP A 21 19.67 30.08 -44.44
N PHE A 22 18.80 31.09 -44.36
CA PHE A 22 18.16 31.71 -45.52
C PHE A 22 18.76 33.12 -45.67
N GLU A 23 19.88 33.16 -46.38
CA GLU A 23 20.43 34.39 -46.97
C GLU A 23 19.47 34.91 -48.05
N TYR A 24 19.03 36.16 -47.91
CA TYR A 24 18.49 36.92 -49.03
C TYR A 24 19.63 37.66 -49.72
N ASN A 25 20.12 37.11 -50.83
CA ASN A 25 20.87 37.83 -51.84
C ASN A 25 19.89 38.42 -52.86
N ILE A 26 19.93 39.74 -53.06
CA ILE A 26 19.30 40.41 -54.21
C ILE A 26 20.43 40.82 -55.16
N PRO A 27 20.46 40.31 -56.41
CA PRO A 27 21.43 40.67 -57.43
C PRO A 27 20.83 41.60 -58.50
N THR A 28 21.65 42.47 -59.08
CA THR A 28 21.58 42.99 -60.47
C THR A 28 22.86 43.80 -60.72
N SER A 29 23.82 43.35 -61.53
CA SER A 29 23.97 43.57 -63.01
C SER A 29 23.92 45.05 -63.40
N SER A 30 24.72 45.63 -64.28
CA SER A 30 25.89 45.29 -65.10
C SER A 30 26.15 46.53 -65.98
N ALA A 31 27.34 46.63 -66.58
CA ALA A 31 27.66 47.42 -67.78
C ALA A 31 27.94 48.94 -67.65
N ASP A 32 29.25 49.25 -67.64
CA ASP A 32 29.99 49.93 -68.71
C ASP A 32 29.30 50.96 -69.65
N ARG A 33 30.05 52.07 -69.82
CA ARG A 33 30.13 53.06 -70.93
C ARG A 33 29.28 54.35 -70.92
N THR A 34 30.04 55.44 -70.70
CA THR A 34 30.06 56.75 -71.40
C THR A 34 28.73 57.46 -71.71
N GLU A 35 28.56 58.71 -71.24
CA GLU A 35 28.70 59.93 -72.08
C GLU A 35 28.44 61.24 -71.31
N SER A 36 29.20 62.26 -71.72
CA SER A 36 28.99 63.73 -71.71
C SER A 36 28.11 64.47 -70.67
N ALA A 37 28.66 65.62 -70.29
CA ALA A 37 28.07 66.80 -69.66
C ALA A 37 26.61 67.13 -69.99
N VAL A 38 25.88 67.72 -69.00
CA VAL A 38 25.24 69.05 -69.04
C VAL A 38 24.20 69.20 -67.90
N GLU A 39 24.37 70.28 -67.13
CA GLU A 39 23.42 71.17 -66.43
C GLU A 39 22.37 70.70 -65.39
N ASN A 40 22.50 71.33 -64.20
CA ASN A 40 21.49 72.01 -63.36
C ASN A 40 20.01 71.61 -63.49
N GLU A 41 19.39 71.22 -62.36
CA GLU A 41 18.26 71.89 -61.67
C GLU A 41 17.59 70.92 -60.66
N GLY A 42 17.22 71.38 -59.45
CA GLY A 42 16.32 70.64 -58.55
C GLY A 42 16.71 70.55 -57.07
N ASN A 43 16.97 71.68 -56.40
CA ASN A 43 17.43 71.72 -55.01
C ASN A 43 16.30 71.74 -53.94
N THR A 44 15.16 71.06 -54.15
CA THR A 44 14.02 71.11 -53.21
C THR A 44 13.43 69.77 -52.76
N ASP A 45 13.72 68.64 -53.42
CA ASP A 45 13.21 67.32 -53.01
C ASP A 45 14.13 66.58 -52.02
N ASN A 46 15.43 66.89 -52.03
CA ASN A 46 16.42 66.22 -51.17
C ASN A 46 16.18 66.44 -49.66
N ALA A 47 15.68 67.61 -49.26
CA ALA A 47 15.48 67.94 -47.85
C ALA A 47 14.27 67.21 -47.20
N ALA A 48 13.21 66.95 -47.97
CA ALA A 48 12.02 66.24 -47.51
C ALA A 48 12.28 64.72 -47.41
N GLU A 49 13.06 64.18 -48.34
CA GLU A 49 13.48 62.78 -48.37
C GLU A 49 14.50 62.50 -47.25
N GLU A 50 15.45 63.39 -47.01
CA GLU A 50 16.44 63.30 -45.93
C GLU A 50 15.79 63.37 -44.53
N SER A 51 14.76 64.21 -44.36
CA SER A 51 13.94 64.27 -43.13
C SER A 51 13.14 62.97 -42.88
N SER A 52 12.62 62.36 -43.94
CA SER A 52 11.87 61.09 -43.86
C SER A 52 12.79 59.91 -43.53
N ILE A 53 13.98 59.87 -44.12
CA ILE A 53 15.03 58.89 -43.82
C ILE A 53 15.52 59.02 -42.37
N GLU A 54 15.71 60.24 -41.87
CA GLU A 54 16.11 60.48 -40.48
C GLU A 54 15.02 60.03 -39.49
N ARG A 55 13.73 60.20 -39.84
CA ARG A 55 12.58 59.69 -39.07
C ARG A 55 12.57 58.16 -38.99
N LEU A 56 12.79 57.49 -40.12
CA LEU A 56 12.91 56.03 -40.21
C LEU A 56 14.11 55.50 -39.41
N ARG A 57 15.26 56.18 -39.48
CA ARG A 57 16.45 55.85 -38.66
C ARG A 57 16.16 55.99 -37.17
N ARG A 58 15.43 57.03 -36.77
CA ARG A 58 15.01 57.23 -35.37
C ARG A 58 14.05 56.14 -34.90
N GLN A 59 13.03 55.78 -35.69
CA GLN A 59 12.12 54.67 -35.38
C GLN A 59 12.87 53.32 -35.29
N ASN A 60 13.82 53.07 -36.18
CA ASN A 60 14.65 51.85 -36.13
C ASN A 60 15.54 51.81 -34.88
N ARG A 61 16.13 52.94 -34.45
CA ARG A 61 16.88 53.03 -33.20
C ARG A 61 15.99 52.78 -31.98
N GLU A 62 14.76 53.30 -31.97
CA GLU A 62 13.78 53.06 -30.90
C GLU A 62 13.32 51.60 -30.84
N ARG A 63 13.04 50.97 -32.00
CA ARG A 63 12.74 49.53 -32.08
C ARG A 63 13.90 48.67 -31.60
N GLN A 64 15.13 49.00 -31.97
CA GLN A 64 16.31 48.29 -31.48
C GLN A 64 16.50 48.45 -29.97
N ARG A 65 16.26 49.64 -29.40
CA ARG A 65 16.29 49.88 -27.95
C ARG A 65 15.23 49.07 -27.23
N ALA A 66 13.99 49.07 -27.72
CA ALA A 66 12.89 48.29 -27.17
C ALA A 66 13.18 46.77 -27.23
N SER A 67 13.75 46.28 -28.35
CA SER A 67 14.17 44.88 -28.50
C SER A 67 15.27 44.49 -27.51
N ARG A 68 16.30 45.35 -27.34
CA ARG A 68 17.35 45.13 -26.33
C ARG A 68 16.80 45.13 -24.91
N GLN A 69 15.84 46.01 -24.60
CA GLN A 69 15.20 46.07 -23.29
C GLN A 69 14.36 44.82 -23.01
N ARG A 70 13.57 44.34 -23.98
CA ARG A 70 12.84 43.06 -23.89
C ARG A 70 13.77 41.87 -23.70
N ARG A 71 14.88 41.79 -24.44
CA ARG A 71 15.89 40.74 -24.26
C ARG A 71 16.50 40.75 -22.86
N ARG A 72 16.80 41.92 -22.31
CA ARG A 72 17.29 42.07 -20.93
C ARG A 72 16.25 41.61 -19.92
N GLN A 73 14.99 42.06 -20.06
CA GLN A 73 13.88 41.65 -19.18
C GLN A 73 13.65 40.14 -19.21
N ASN A 74 13.62 39.53 -20.39
CA ASN A 74 13.47 38.09 -20.55
C ASN A 74 14.65 37.33 -19.92
N ALA A 75 15.89 37.82 -20.09
CA ALA A 75 17.07 37.20 -19.47
C ALA A 75 17.03 37.26 -17.93
N THR A 76 16.59 38.39 -17.35
CA THR A 76 16.36 38.48 -15.90
C THR A 76 15.24 37.56 -15.42
N GLN A 77 14.12 37.48 -16.14
CA GLN A 77 13.01 36.58 -15.78
C GLN A 77 13.44 35.11 -15.84
N LEU A 78 14.16 34.70 -16.89
CA LEU A 78 14.73 33.34 -17.00
C LEU A 78 15.71 33.02 -15.86
N SER A 79 16.51 34.00 -15.43
CA SER A 79 17.41 33.82 -14.28
C SER A 79 16.65 33.69 -12.97
N GLU A 80 15.58 34.46 -12.78
CA GLU A 80 14.72 34.39 -11.59
C GLU A 80 13.96 33.06 -11.53
N THR A 81 13.41 32.58 -12.65
CA THR A 81 12.73 31.28 -12.69
C THR A 81 13.69 30.13 -12.41
N GLN A 82 14.91 30.16 -12.94
CA GLN A 82 15.94 29.15 -12.63
C GLN A 82 16.35 29.16 -11.16
N LEU A 83 16.50 30.34 -10.56
CA LEU A 83 16.79 30.47 -9.12
C LEU A 83 15.64 29.91 -8.26
N GLU A 84 14.39 30.18 -8.65
CA GLU A 84 13.22 29.68 -7.94
C GLU A 84 13.09 28.15 -8.09
N GLU A 85 13.34 27.58 -9.27
CA GLU A 85 13.42 26.13 -9.47
C GLU A 85 14.51 25.46 -8.63
N VAL A 86 15.67 26.11 -8.47
CA VAL A 86 16.73 25.60 -7.60
C VAL A 86 16.31 25.68 -6.13
N ARG A 87 15.63 26.75 -5.71
CA ARG A 87 15.10 26.88 -4.34
C ARG A 87 14.06 25.82 -4.06
N THR A 88 13.09 25.61 -4.93
CA THR A 88 12.05 24.58 -4.76
C THR A 88 12.68 23.19 -4.68
N ARG A 89 13.61 22.85 -5.58
CA ARG A 89 14.34 21.57 -5.54
C ARG A 89 15.14 21.38 -4.26
N ASN A 90 15.81 22.42 -3.77
CA ASN A 90 16.55 22.37 -2.52
C ASN A 90 15.63 22.16 -1.32
N LEU A 91 14.48 22.86 -1.31
CA LEU A 91 13.47 22.75 -0.26
C LEU A 91 12.83 21.34 -0.26
N GLU A 92 12.54 20.80 -1.45
CA GLU A 92 12.07 19.42 -1.63
C GLU A 92 13.11 18.39 -1.16
N SER A 93 14.38 18.57 -1.52
CA SER A 93 15.47 17.70 -1.07
C SER A 93 15.65 17.74 0.45
N GLN A 94 15.52 18.93 1.05
CA GLN A 94 15.58 19.11 2.49
C GLN A 94 14.35 18.48 3.19
N ARG A 95 13.15 18.59 2.61
CA ARG A 95 11.95 17.90 3.10
C ARG A 95 12.10 16.37 2.98
N ALA A 96 12.59 15.88 1.85
CA ALA A 96 12.80 14.46 1.59
C ALA A 96 13.83 13.86 2.54
N SER A 97 14.94 14.56 2.81
CA SER A 97 15.95 14.12 3.78
C SER A 97 15.41 14.08 5.21
N ARG A 98 14.64 15.09 5.64
CA ARG A 98 13.95 15.08 6.94
C ARG A 98 12.96 13.91 7.03
N GLN A 99 12.20 13.66 5.96
CA GLN A 99 11.26 12.55 5.92
C GLN A 99 11.94 11.19 5.98
N ARG A 100 13.06 11.00 5.26
CA ARG A 100 13.87 9.78 5.33
C ARG A 100 14.38 9.48 6.75
N ARG A 101 14.84 10.52 7.47
CA ARG A 101 15.24 10.38 8.88
C ARG A 101 14.06 9.93 9.76
N ARG A 102 12.89 10.54 9.59
CA ARG A 102 11.66 10.15 10.30
C ARG A 102 11.16 8.75 9.96
N GLN A 103 11.44 8.25 8.75
CA GLN A 103 11.08 6.87 8.37
C GLN A 103 11.98 5.83 9.03
N HIS A 104 13.22 6.19 9.40
CA HIS A 104 14.12 5.30 10.15
C HIS A 104 13.73 5.20 11.62
N GLU A 105 13.23 6.29 12.20
CA GLU A 105 12.65 6.33 13.55
C GLU A 105 11.16 5.99 13.45
N GLY A 106 10.82 4.69 13.46
CA GLY A 106 9.41 4.24 13.43
C GLY A 106 8.57 4.78 14.60
N PRO A 107 7.25 4.55 14.59
CA PRO A 107 6.39 4.94 15.70
C PRO A 107 6.66 4.03 16.91
N THR A 108 7.55 4.45 17.79
CA THR A 108 7.96 3.69 18.98
C THR A 108 7.33 4.22 20.27
N VAL A 109 6.70 5.39 20.23
CA VAL A 109 6.18 6.07 21.42
C VAL A 109 4.70 5.72 21.60
N VAL A 110 4.38 4.97 22.64
CA VAL A 110 3.02 4.50 22.89
C VAL A 110 2.23 5.55 23.68
N CYS A 111 1.04 5.90 23.18
CA CYS A 111 0.18 6.88 23.84
C CYS A 111 -0.55 6.29 25.05
N VAL A 112 -0.47 6.95 26.19
CA VAL A 112 -1.10 6.53 27.46
C VAL A 112 -2.64 6.48 27.41
N CYS A 113 -3.25 7.25 26.50
CA CYS A 113 -4.70 7.35 26.35
C CYS A 113 -5.34 6.25 25.49
N CYS A 114 -4.63 5.81 24.45
CA CYS A 114 -5.19 4.90 23.44
C CYS A 114 -4.34 3.64 23.20
N GLY A 115 -3.17 3.52 23.82
CA GLY A 115 -2.25 2.39 23.63
C GLY A 115 -1.60 2.33 22.24
N GLY A 116 -1.90 3.29 21.37
CA GLY A 116 -1.40 3.31 20.00
C GLY A 116 0.06 3.77 19.91
N PRO A 117 0.89 3.20 19.02
CA PRO A 117 2.24 3.65 18.75
C PRO A 117 2.25 4.88 17.82
N TRP A 118 3.02 5.90 18.19
CA TRP A 118 3.15 7.17 17.48
C TRP A 118 4.62 7.57 17.31
N PHE A 119 4.85 8.46 16.35
CA PHE A 119 6.17 9.08 16.18
C PHE A 119 6.41 10.10 17.30
N SER A 120 7.66 10.22 17.75
CA SER A 120 8.07 11.15 18.82
C SER A 120 7.59 12.59 18.57
N ASN A 121 7.68 13.07 17.33
CA ASN A 121 7.23 14.40 16.92
C ASN A 121 5.69 14.61 16.88
N GLN A 122 4.91 13.53 16.99
CA GLN A 122 3.44 13.56 17.05
C GLN A 122 2.92 13.41 18.47
N THR A 123 3.81 13.46 19.46
CA THR A 123 3.44 13.27 20.86
C THR A 123 3.78 14.48 21.72
N LYS A 124 3.04 14.65 22.81
CA LYS A 124 3.20 15.71 23.81
C LYS A 124 3.03 15.09 25.19
N SER A 125 3.79 15.58 26.17
CA SER A 125 3.61 15.15 27.57
C SER A 125 2.49 15.93 28.25
N VAL A 126 1.75 15.24 29.12
CA VAL A 126 0.74 15.85 30.01
C VAL A 126 0.91 15.25 31.39
N THR A 127 1.09 16.09 32.42
CA THR A 127 1.22 15.62 33.80
C THR A 127 -0.12 15.62 34.51
N ILE A 128 -0.29 14.68 35.44
CA ILE A 128 -1.50 14.57 36.27
C ILE A 128 -1.69 15.86 37.10
N GLU A 129 -0.62 16.43 37.63
CA GLU A 129 -0.63 17.71 38.37
C GLU A 129 -1.21 18.87 37.53
N SER A 130 -0.88 18.92 36.24
CA SER A 130 -1.43 19.93 35.32
C SER A 130 -2.94 19.77 35.08
N LEU A 131 -3.50 18.59 35.31
CA LEU A 131 -4.93 18.33 35.18
C LEU A 131 -5.67 18.57 36.50
N LEU A 132 -5.09 18.16 37.61
CA LEU A 132 -5.63 18.45 38.95
C LEU A 132 -5.73 19.96 39.20
N SER A 133 -4.73 20.74 38.79
CA SER A 133 -4.79 22.22 38.85
C SER A 133 -5.88 22.85 37.97
N ARG A 134 -6.44 22.10 37.02
CA ARG A 134 -7.55 22.51 36.15
C ARG A 134 -8.91 21.97 36.64
N ASN A 135 -9.00 21.46 37.88
CA ASN A 135 -10.19 20.82 38.43
C ASN A 135 -10.65 19.56 37.67
N ALA A 136 -9.71 18.78 37.13
CA ALA A 136 -10.03 17.45 36.60
C ALA A 136 -10.48 16.51 37.72
N SER A 137 -11.53 15.71 37.49
CA SER A 137 -11.93 14.65 38.42
C SER A 137 -10.94 13.47 38.36
N GLN A 138 -10.83 12.73 39.46
CA GLN A 138 -9.99 11.53 39.51
C GLN A 138 -10.45 10.48 38.49
N GLU A 139 -11.77 10.29 38.35
CA GLU A 139 -12.35 9.41 37.33
C GLU A 139 -11.94 9.80 35.91
N PHE A 140 -11.86 11.10 35.59
CA PHE A 140 -11.42 11.55 34.27
C PHE A 140 -9.95 11.18 34.03
N ILE A 141 -9.10 11.37 35.05
CA ILE A 141 -7.68 11.03 34.98
C ILE A 141 -7.52 9.53 34.78
N ASP A 142 -8.20 8.70 35.56
CA ASP A 142 -8.08 7.24 35.47
C ASP A 142 -8.54 6.71 34.10
N ASN A 143 -9.58 7.32 33.51
CA ASN A 143 -10.05 6.99 32.17
C ASN A 143 -9.05 7.36 31.06
N VAL A 144 -8.38 8.51 31.19
CA VAL A 144 -7.46 9.02 30.17
C VAL A 144 -6.04 8.47 30.35
N PHE A 145 -5.64 8.10 31.56
CA PHE A 145 -4.31 7.60 31.90
C PHE A 145 -4.26 6.06 31.97
N LYS A 146 -5.05 5.39 31.12
CA LYS A 146 -5.24 3.93 31.14
C LYS A 146 -3.94 3.12 31.10
N PHE A 147 -2.99 3.49 30.26
CA PHE A 147 -1.73 2.74 30.09
C PHE A 147 -0.54 3.35 30.86
N ASN A 148 -0.79 4.20 31.86
CA ASN A 148 0.27 4.92 32.58
C ASN A 148 1.15 3.97 33.41
N GLN A 149 0.55 2.94 34.02
CA GLN A 149 1.28 1.98 34.85
C GLN A 149 2.35 1.17 34.10
N GLN A 150 2.27 1.13 32.77
CA GLN A 150 3.19 0.38 31.92
C GLN A 150 4.33 1.25 31.36
N GLN A 151 4.42 2.54 31.73
CA GLN A 151 5.39 3.46 31.14
C GLN A 151 6.02 4.42 32.16
N GLU A 152 7.28 4.79 31.90
CA GLU A 152 8.00 5.80 32.68
C GLU A 152 7.56 7.25 32.36
N SER A 153 6.80 7.47 31.28
CA SER A 153 6.49 8.81 30.79
C SER A 153 5.03 8.98 30.34
N ASN A 154 4.40 10.07 30.79
CA ASN A 154 3.01 10.41 30.49
C ASN A 154 2.85 11.04 29.11
N ILE A 155 2.92 10.23 28.06
CA ILE A 155 2.92 10.71 26.67
C ILE A 155 1.55 10.52 25.99
N PHE A 156 1.09 11.60 25.33
CA PHE A 156 -0.16 11.64 24.60
C PHE A 156 0.09 11.95 23.12
N TYR A 157 -0.71 11.37 22.23
CA TYR A 157 -0.80 11.87 20.86
C TYR A 157 -1.20 13.35 20.87
N SER A 158 -0.64 14.15 19.95
CA SER A 158 -0.70 15.61 20.00
C SER A 158 -2.13 16.14 20.13
N ASN A 159 -3.07 15.59 19.35
CA ASN A 159 -4.46 16.04 19.36
C ASN A 159 -5.16 15.62 20.66
N TYR A 160 -4.85 14.42 21.17
CA TYR A 160 -5.42 13.93 22.43
C TYR A 160 -4.90 14.74 23.60
N SER A 161 -3.65 15.17 23.58
CA SER A 161 -3.12 16.05 24.63
C SER A 161 -3.90 17.36 24.71
N ASP A 162 -4.37 17.89 23.58
CA ASP A 162 -5.12 19.14 23.52
C ASP A 162 -6.58 18.91 24.00
N ASP A 163 -7.20 17.78 23.64
CA ASP A 163 -8.50 17.36 24.17
C ASP A 163 -8.46 17.17 25.70
N VAL A 164 -7.45 16.47 26.20
CA VAL A 164 -7.26 16.15 27.63
C VAL A 164 -7.01 17.41 28.44
N LYS A 165 -6.21 18.35 27.93
CA LYS A 165 -5.99 19.67 28.56
C LYS A 165 -7.28 20.49 28.67
N ASN A 166 -8.23 20.27 27.76
CA ASN A 166 -9.55 20.89 27.76
C ASN A 166 -10.61 20.06 28.52
N LEU A 167 -10.19 19.06 29.31
CA LEU A 167 -11.04 18.16 30.08
C LEU A 167 -12.05 17.39 29.20
N ARG A 168 -11.66 17.08 27.95
CA ARG A 168 -12.44 16.26 27.02
C ARG A 168 -11.76 14.91 26.84
N THR A 169 -12.53 13.84 26.97
CA THR A 169 -12.05 12.49 26.68
C THR A 169 -11.85 12.34 25.16
N PRO A 170 -10.65 12.00 24.68
CA PRO A 170 -10.41 11.80 23.26
C PRO A 170 -11.32 10.72 22.66
N ARG A 171 -11.69 10.88 21.38
CA ARG A 171 -12.66 9.98 20.72
C ARG A 171 -12.23 8.51 20.71
N LEU A 172 -10.96 8.25 20.37
CA LEU A 172 -10.38 6.89 20.32
C LEU A 172 -9.62 6.54 21.60
N CYS A 173 -10.05 7.08 22.75
CA CYS A 173 -9.51 6.67 24.05
C CYS A 173 -9.92 5.22 24.34
N ALA A 174 -9.03 4.43 24.95
CA ALA A 174 -9.32 3.04 25.31
C ALA A 174 -10.57 2.93 26.20
N SER A 175 -10.77 3.87 27.13
CA SER A 175 -11.96 3.93 28.00
C SER A 175 -13.29 4.06 27.24
N ASN A 176 -13.26 4.48 25.97
CA ASN A 176 -14.46 4.56 25.12
C ASN A 176 -14.79 3.23 24.43
N GLY A 177 -14.33 2.09 24.94
CA GLY A 177 -14.63 0.77 24.36
C GLY A 177 -13.71 0.37 23.21
N PHE A 178 -12.52 0.99 23.12
CA PHE A 178 -11.45 0.62 22.19
C PHE A 178 -10.32 -0.16 22.87
N GLU A 179 -10.49 -0.51 24.15
CA GLU A 179 -9.57 -1.36 24.89
C GLU A 179 -9.65 -2.80 24.34
N LEU A 180 -8.51 -3.33 23.91
CA LEU A 180 -8.42 -4.72 23.46
C LEU A 180 -8.55 -5.67 24.67
N PRO A 181 -9.23 -6.81 24.51
CA PRO A 181 -9.37 -7.78 25.59
C PRO A 181 -8.04 -8.50 25.86
N GLU A 182 -7.92 -9.07 27.05
CA GLU A 182 -6.82 -9.98 27.35
C GLU A 182 -6.96 -11.28 26.54
N ILE A 183 -5.89 -11.64 25.84
CA ILE A 183 -5.90 -12.80 24.95
C ILE A 183 -5.52 -14.06 25.75
N PRO A 184 -6.34 -15.11 25.76
CA PRO A 184 -6.03 -16.35 26.47
C PRO A 184 -4.85 -17.09 25.83
N GLU A 185 -4.18 -17.91 26.63
CA GLU A 185 -3.02 -18.71 26.19
C GLU A 185 -3.37 -19.66 25.02
N ALA A 186 -4.61 -20.16 24.99
CA ALA A 186 -5.14 -20.98 23.89
C ALA A 186 -5.02 -20.29 22.51
N LEU A 187 -5.04 -18.96 22.46
CA LEU A 187 -4.94 -18.18 21.23
C LEU A 187 -3.55 -17.57 21.04
N SER A 188 -2.89 -17.14 22.11
CA SER A 188 -1.58 -16.46 22.01
C SER A 188 -0.47 -17.36 21.47
N CYS A 189 -0.61 -18.68 21.63
CA CYS A 189 0.40 -19.64 21.20
C CYS A 189 0.24 -20.15 19.74
N LEU A 190 -0.75 -19.62 19.01
CA LEU A 190 -1.04 -19.97 17.62
C LEU A 190 -0.08 -19.29 16.64
N ASN A 191 0.33 -20.03 15.62
CA ASN A 191 1.02 -19.49 14.46
C ASN A 191 0.02 -18.84 13.48
N ARG A 192 0.52 -18.04 12.54
CA ARG A 192 -0.32 -17.34 11.54
C ARG A 192 -1.22 -18.29 10.72
N VAL A 193 -0.74 -19.49 10.42
CA VAL A 193 -1.53 -20.53 9.72
C VAL A 193 -2.62 -21.10 10.61
N GLU A 194 -2.27 -21.43 11.85
CA GLU A 194 -3.20 -21.97 12.85
C GLU A 194 -4.31 -20.96 13.18
N GLU A 195 -3.96 -19.68 13.38
CA GLU A 195 -4.92 -18.58 13.53
C GLU A 195 -5.89 -18.54 12.35
N ARG A 196 -5.36 -18.56 11.12
CA ARG A 196 -6.19 -18.45 9.93
C ARG A 196 -7.14 -19.64 9.75
N LEU A 197 -6.77 -20.84 10.20
CA LEU A 197 -7.63 -22.01 10.13
C LEU A 197 -8.84 -21.92 11.09
N VAL A 198 -8.70 -21.21 12.20
CA VAL A 198 -9.78 -20.98 13.19
C VAL A 198 -10.55 -19.68 12.96
N SER A 199 -10.09 -18.80 12.06
CA SER A 199 -10.77 -17.56 11.69
C SER A 199 -12.05 -17.83 10.88
N ALA A 200 -13.18 -17.25 11.32
CA ALA A 200 -14.44 -17.33 10.60
C ALA A 200 -14.55 -16.34 9.43
N ARG A 201 -13.58 -15.42 9.31
CA ARG A 201 -13.47 -14.45 8.22
C ARG A 201 -12.07 -14.41 7.64
N HIS A 202 -11.98 -14.45 6.33
CA HIS A 202 -10.73 -14.29 5.61
C HIS A 202 -10.73 -12.95 4.90
N VAL A 203 -9.99 -11.99 5.44
CA VAL A 203 -9.72 -10.72 4.77
C VAL A 203 -8.50 -10.89 3.86
N PHE A 204 -8.67 -10.59 2.58
CA PHE A 204 -7.61 -10.56 1.57
C PHE A 204 -7.35 -9.12 1.16
N GLN A 205 -6.09 -8.71 1.27
CA GLN A 205 -5.61 -7.39 0.86
C GLN A 205 -4.26 -7.55 0.15
N SER A 206 -4.08 -6.85 -0.96
CA SER A 206 -2.79 -6.82 -1.66
C SER A 206 -2.03 -5.55 -1.30
N ILE A 207 -0.84 -5.72 -0.73
CA ILE A 207 0.05 -4.62 -0.31
C ILE A 207 1.33 -4.69 -1.14
N TYR A 208 1.68 -3.57 -1.80
CA TYR A 208 2.86 -3.45 -2.65
C TYR A 208 3.71 -2.25 -2.25
N THR A 209 5.01 -2.29 -2.51
CA THR A 209 5.90 -1.15 -2.30
C THR A 209 5.93 -0.22 -3.51
N VAL A 210 5.66 1.06 -3.30
CA VAL A 210 5.79 2.11 -4.31
C VAL A 210 7.27 2.45 -4.49
N LEU A 211 7.83 2.26 -5.69
CA LEU A 211 9.25 2.49 -6.05
C LEU A 211 10.24 1.41 -5.56
N GLY A 212 9.82 0.14 -5.55
CA GLY A 212 10.68 -1.02 -5.27
C GLY A 212 10.91 -1.30 -3.78
N LEU A 213 11.92 -2.12 -3.44
CA LEU A 213 12.11 -2.77 -2.13
C LEU A 213 12.19 -1.82 -0.90
N ARG A 214 12.51 -0.53 -1.09
CA ARG A 214 12.58 0.48 -0.01
C ARG A 214 11.45 1.50 -0.08
N GLY A 215 10.44 1.20 -0.88
CA GLY A 215 9.28 2.02 -1.12
C GLY A 215 8.30 2.08 0.04
N GLN A 216 7.38 3.04 -0.02
CA GLN A 216 6.25 3.06 0.90
C GLN A 216 5.24 1.97 0.49
N TYR A 217 4.71 1.24 1.48
CA TYR A 217 3.63 0.28 1.22
C TYR A 217 2.35 0.99 0.79
N LYS A 218 1.71 0.45 -0.24
CA LYS A 218 0.44 0.88 -0.81
C LYS A 218 -0.48 -0.32 -0.93
N SER A 219 -1.73 -0.17 -0.49
CA SER A 219 -2.79 -1.12 -0.82
C SER A 219 -3.17 -0.98 -2.30
N LYS A 220 -3.20 -2.09 -3.04
CA LYS A 220 -3.63 -2.16 -4.45
C LYS A 220 -4.89 -3.03 -4.54
N GLY A 221 -5.87 -2.57 -5.32
CA GLY A 221 -7.14 -3.29 -5.49
C GLY A 221 -8.08 -3.19 -4.31
N GLY A 222 -9.20 -3.92 -4.39
CA GLY A 222 -10.20 -3.99 -3.33
C GLY A 222 -9.77 -4.93 -2.19
N ILE A 223 -10.22 -4.62 -0.98
CA ILE A 223 -10.13 -5.52 0.17
C ILE A 223 -11.33 -6.46 0.11
N VAL A 224 -11.08 -7.77 0.15
CA VAL A 224 -12.11 -8.80 0.02
C VAL A 224 -12.26 -9.53 1.36
N ASN A 225 -13.42 -9.41 1.99
CA ASN A 225 -13.77 -10.19 3.19
C ASN A 225 -14.61 -11.40 2.77
N VAL A 226 -14.19 -12.61 3.12
CA VAL A 226 -14.91 -13.84 2.76
C VAL A 226 -15.27 -14.62 4.03
N PRO A 227 -16.54 -15.04 4.22
CA PRO A 227 -16.92 -15.93 5.30
C PRO A 227 -16.31 -17.31 5.09
N VAL A 228 -15.83 -17.91 6.18
CA VAL A 228 -15.21 -19.24 6.17
C VAL A 228 -15.90 -20.12 7.21
N SER A 229 -16.17 -21.36 6.82
CA SER A 229 -16.68 -22.38 7.72
C SER A 229 -15.51 -23.04 8.44
N VAL A 230 -15.27 -22.63 9.69
CA VAL A 230 -14.21 -23.16 10.55
C VAL A 230 -14.31 -24.69 10.69
N ASP A 231 -15.53 -25.20 10.77
CA ASP A 231 -15.79 -26.65 10.81
C ASP A 231 -15.26 -27.40 9.58
N LYS A 232 -15.48 -26.85 8.38
CA LYS A 232 -14.99 -27.45 7.13
C LYS A 232 -13.47 -27.38 7.04
N THR A 233 -12.88 -26.23 7.37
CA THR A 233 -11.42 -26.03 7.30
C THR A 233 -10.67 -26.94 8.23
N MET A 234 -11.19 -27.14 9.44
CA MET A 234 -10.60 -28.07 10.41
C MET A 234 -10.77 -29.53 10.01
N SER A 235 -11.85 -29.88 9.31
CA SER A 235 -12.07 -31.24 8.81
C SER A 235 -11.08 -31.64 7.71
N CYS A 236 -10.54 -30.66 6.96
CA CYS A 236 -9.53 -30.90 5.93
C CYS A 236 -8.16 -31.29 6.49
N VAL A 237 -7.92 -31.12 7.78
CA VAL A 237 -6.65 -31.50 8.41
C VAL A 237 -6.76 -32.95 8.92
N PRO A 238 -5.97 -33.91 8.39
CA PRO A 238 -5.96 -35.30 8.77
C PRO A 238 -5.48 -35.46 10.21
N ARG A 239 -6.27 -36.18 10.99
CA ARG A 239 -6.01 -36.48 12.39
C ARG A 239 -5.21 -37.78 12.50
N SER A 240 -3.94 -37.72 12.10
CA SER A 240 -3.02 -38.82 12.40
C SER A 240 -2.70 -38.79 13.90
N LEU A 241 -2.94 -39.92 14.57
CA LEU A 241 -2.85 -40.13 16.02
C LEU A 241 -1.39 -40.13 16.50
N THR A 242 -0.76 -38.97 16.62
CA THR A 242 0.34 -38.76 17.57
C THR A 242 0.47 -37.28 17.91
N ASP A 243 0.44 -36.97 19.21
CA ASP A 243 0.44 -35.60 19.78
C ASP A 243 1.66 -34.73 19.36
N SER A 244 2.65 -35.32 18.69
CA SER A 244 3.89 -34.68 18.24
C SER A 244 3.91 -34.25 16.77
N ASN A 245 2.89 -34.60 15.97
CA ASN A 245 2.98 -34.45 14.52
C ASN A 245 2.46 -33.07 14.08
N ALA A 246 3.40 -32.20 13.72
CA ALA A 246 3.08 -30.96 13.01
C ALA A 246 2.97 -31.26 11.51
N ILE A 247 1.88 -30.84 10.88
CA ILE A 247 1.65 -31.06 9.44
C ILE A 247 1.90 -29.78 8.67
N GLU A 248 2.53 -29.87 7.49
CA GLU A 248 2.68 -28.72 6.61
C GLU A 248 1.35 -28.43 5.92
N ALA A 249 0.75 -27.27 6.24
CA ALA A 249 -0.46 -26.80 5.61
C ALA A 249 -0.16 -25.66 4.65
N ARG A 250 -0.68 -25.75 3.43
CA ARG A 250 -0.57 -24.76 2.37
C ARG A 250 -1.95 -24.20 2.05
N LEU A 251 -2.15 -22.92 2.36
CA LEU A 251 -3.41 -22.23 2.11
C LEU A 251 -3.39 -21.54 0.74
N THR A 252 -4.36 -21.89 -0.10
CA THR A 252 -4.60 -21.27 -1.41
C THR A 252 -5.95 -20.54 -1.43
N ARG A 253 -6.12 -19.59 -2.36
CA ARG A 253 -7.42 -18.92 -2.55
C ARG A 253 -8.41 -19.83 -3.28
N ARG A 254 -7.90 -20.71 -4.15
CA ARG A 254 -8.60 -21.76 -4.89
C ARG A 254 -7.68 -22.96 -5.00
N LEU A 255 -8.21 -24.18 -4.95
CA LEU A 255 -7.41 -25.40 -5.10
C LEU A 255 -6.72 -25.50 -6.46
N SER A 256 -7.35 -24.98 -7.52
CA SER A 256 -6.78 -24.94 -8.88
C SER A 256 -5.57 -24.01 -9.04
N GLN A 257 -5.32 -23.10 -8.08
CA GLN A 257 -4.16 -22.20 -8.13
C GLN A 257 -2.93 -22.86 -7.51
N SER A 258 -1.83 -22.91 -8.25
CA SER A 258 -0.55 -23.45 -7.76
C SER A 258 0.07 -22.63 -6.62
N ASN A 259 -0.17 -21.31 -6.61
CA ASN A 259 0.40 -20.40 -5.63
C ASN A 259 -0.36 -20.46 -4.29
N ASN A 260 0.39 -20.62 -3.21
CA ASN A 260 -0.11 -20.53 -1.84
C ASN A 260 0.05 -19.10 -1.34
N TYR A 261 -0.96 -18.53 -0.67
CA TYR A 261 -0.83 -17.20 -0.05
C TYR A 261 -0.29 -17.28 1.38
N MET A 262 -0.31 -18.47 1.98
CA MET A 262 0.28 -18.73 3.29
C MET A 262 0.61 -20.21 3.41
N ALA A 263 1.74 -20.53 4.02
CA ALA A 263 2.16 -21.91 4.29
C ALA A 263 2.87 -21.99 5.64
N GLY A 264 2.82 -23.15 6.28
CA GLY A 264 3.55 -23.41 7.50
C GLY A 264 3.00 -24.59 8.29
N ASN A 265 3.72 -24.91 9.36
CA ASN A 265 3.42 -26.07 10.18
C ASN A 265 2.24 -25.80 11.12
N VAL A 266 1.37 -26.79 11.20
CA VAL A 266 0.12 -26.75 11.94
C VAL A 266 0.11 -27.84 13.01
N ARG A 267 -0.17 -27.45 14.25
CA ARG A 267 -0.37 -28.36 15.39
C ARG A 267 -1.86 -28.48 15.70
N LEU A 268 -2.40 -29.67 15.53
CA LEU A 268 -3.84 -29.92 15.63
C LEU A 268 -4.40 -29.64 17.03
N GLU A 269 -3.68 -30.06 18.08
CA GLU A 269 -4.08 -29.87 19.48
C GLU A 269 -4.38 -28.38 19.78
N LYS A 270 -3.54 -27.49 19.27
CA LYS A 270 -3.68 -26.06 19.48
C LYS A 270 -4.84 -25.45 18.72
N ILE A 271 -5.00 -25.85 17.45
CA ILE A 271 -6.16 -25.44 16.64
C ILE A 271 -7.45 -25.87 17.33
N TRP A 272 -7.50 -27.10 17.85
CA TRP A 272 -8.68 -27.63 18.53
C TRP A 272 -9.00 -26.85 19.80
N THR A 273 -8.00 -26.65 20.65
CA THR A 273 -8.13 -25.88 21.89
C THR A 273 -8.60 -24.46 21.61
N ALA A 274 -8.02 -23.81 20.58
CA ALA A 274 -8.43 -22.49 20.12
C ALA A 274 -9.86 -22.46 19.57
N ALA A 275 -10.23 -23.42 18.72
CA ALA A 275 -11.56 -23.50 18.12
C ALA A 275 -12.65 -23.71 19.17
N ARG A 276 -12.40 -24.57 20.17
CA ARG A 276 -13.30 -24.80 21.30
C ARG A 276 -13.45 -23.57 22.20
N PHE A 277 -12.36 -22.82 22.39
CA PHE A 277 -12.45 -21.54 23.10
C PHE A 277 -13.28 -20.52 22.29
N LEU A 278 -13.00 -20.39 21.00
CA LEU A 278 -13.68 -19.44 20.13
C LEU A 278 -15.16 -19.77 19.93
N SER A 279 -15.57 -21.05 19.92
CA SER A 279 -16.98 -21.43 19.80
C SER A 279 -17.85 -20.87 20.93
N GLN A 280 -17.26 -20.62 22.10
CA GLN A 280 -17.90 -20.03 23.28
C GLN A 280 -17.82 -18.50 23.32
N SER A 281 -17.08 -17.88 22.39
CA SER A 281 -16.88 -16.43 22.35
C SER A 281 -18.10 -15.67 21.82
N ALA A 282 -18.28 -14.43 22.26
CA ALA A 282 -19.43 -13.61 21.92
C ALA A 282 -19.60 -13.39 20.41
N ALA A 283 -18.51 -13.13 19.68
CA ALA A 283 -18.55 -12.92 18.23
C ALA A 283 -18.97 -14.18 17.47
N TYR A 284 -18.42 -15.34 17.84
CA TYR A 284 -18.70 -16.60 17.15
C TYR A 284 -20.14 -17.07 17.41
N ILE A 285 -20.64 -16.90 18.64
CA ILE A 285 -22.04 -17.18 18.98
C ILE A 285 -22.98 -16.25 18.19
N LYS A 286 -22.72 -14.94 18.19
CA LYS A 286 -23.55 -13.95 17.47
C LYS A 286 -23.64 -14.24 15.96
N HIS A 287 -22.55 -14.69 15.35
CA HIS A 287 -22.50 -15.02 13.92
C HIS A 287 -22.82 -16.49 13.61
N ASN A 288 -23.29 -17.26 14.59
CA ASN A 288 -23.64 -18.68 14.45
C ASN A 288 -22.52 -19.53 13.81
N VAL A 289 -21.26 -19.27 14.19
CA VAL A 289 -20.12 -20.06 13.73
C VAL A 289 -20.17 -21.42 14.40
N ARG A 290 -20.54 -22.45 13.63
CA ARG A 290 -20.61 -23.83 14.11
C ARG A 290 -19.23 -24.45 14.11
N ILE A 291 -18.87 -25.07 15.22
CA ILE A 291 -17.69 -25.92 15.40
C ILE A 291 -18.25 -27.17 16.09
N ARG A 292 -18.01 -28.36 15.54
CA ARG A 292 -18.45 -29.61 16.18
C ARG A 292 -17.53 -29.92 17.35
N ASP A 293 -18.06 -30.58 18.38
CA ASP A 293 -17.28 -30.92 19.58
C ASP A 293 -16.84 -32.40 19.60
N SER A 294 -17.41 -33.26 18.74
CA SER A 294 -17.14 -34.70 18.73
C SER A 294 -15.86 -35.05 17.95
N GLU A 295 -14.85 -35.54 18.65
CA GLU A 295 -13.57 -35.93 18.06
C GLU A 295 -13.71 -37.07 17.03
N GLU A 296 -14.59 -38.03 17.32
CA GLU A 296 -14.86 -39.21 16.49
C GLU A 296 -15.50 -38.85 15.15
N GLU A 297 -16.43 -37.88 15.15
CA GLU A 297 -17.11 -37.43 13.93
C GLU A 297 -16.14 -36.72 12.98
N TYR A 298 -15.19 -35.96 13.50
CA TYR A 298 -14.17 -35.33 12.67
C TYR A 298 -13.15 -36.31 12.14
N ASN A 299 -12.74 -37.32 12.92
CA ASN A 299 -11.86 -38.38 12.42
C ASN A 299 -12.51 -39.04 11.21
N LEU A 300 -13.77 -39.44 11.34
CA LEU A 300 -14.55 -40.01 10.24
C LEU A 300 -14.62 -39.08 9.03
N LEU A 301 -14.95 -37.80 9.25
CA LEU A 301 -15.13 -36.85 8.15
C LEU A 301 -13.81 -36.50 7.46
N SER A 302 -12.71 -36.44 8.22
CA SER A 302 -11.37 -36.24 7.68
C SER A 302 -10.93 -37.41 6.81
N THR A 303 -11.18 -38.66 7.25
CA THR A 303 -10.94 -39.86 6.42
C THR A 303 -11.78 -39.85 5.15
N LEU A 304 -13.05 -39.46 5.23
CA LEU A 304 -13.93 -39.34 4.07
C LEU A 304 -13.46 -38.25 3.09
N ILE A 305 -13.00 -37.10 3.59
CA ILE A 305 -12.43 -36.03 2.75
C ILE A 305 -11.17 -36.53 2.05
N ALA A 306 -10.27 -37.20 2.78
CA ALA A 306 -9.04 -37.74 2.20
C ALA A 306 -9.36 -38.74 1.06
N GLN A 307 -10.29 -39.67 1.27
CA GLN A 307 -10.74 -40.62 0.25
C GLN A 307 -11.37 -39.94 -0.97
N ASN A 308 -12.18 -38.90 -0.77
CA ASN A 308 -12.78 -38.16 -1.87
C ASN A 308 -11.75 -37.34 -2.65
N CYS A 309 -10.77 -36.74 -1.97
CA CYS A 309 -9.67 -36.04 -2.63
C CYS A 309 -8.80 -36.98 -3.46
N GLU A 310 -8.54 -38.20 -2.99
CA GLU A 310 -7.85 -39.24 -3.77
C GLU A 310 -8.65 -39.63 -5.03
N LEU A 311 -9.97 -39.76 -4.90
CA LEU A 311 -10.86 -40.02 -6.05
C LEU A 311 -10.85 -38.88 -7.08
N ASP A 312 -10.96 -37.63 -6.66
CA ASP A 312 -10.93 -36.47 -7.58
C ASP A 312 -9.58 -36.34 -8.30
N GLN A 313 -8.48 -36.63 -7.61
CA GLN A 313 -7.14 -36.67 -8.21
C GLN A 313 -7.04 -37.77 -9.28
N LEU A 314 -7.58 -38.96 -9.01
CA LEU A 314 -7.63 -40.05 -9.99
C LEU A 314 -8.52 -39.71 -11.19
N VAL A 315 -9.69 -39.11 -10.99
CA VAL A 315 -10.60 -38.69 -12.08
C VAL A 315 -9.93 -37.66 -12.98
N THR A 316 -9.18 -36.73 -12.40
CA THR A 316 -8.41 -35.72 -13.17
C THR A 316 -7.30 -36.40 -13.99
N LEU A 317 -6.53 -37.30 -13.36
CA LEU A 317 -5.47 -38.06 -14.04
C LEU A 317 -6.00 -38.97 -15.16
N PHE A 318 -7.15 -39.63 -14.96
CA PHE A 318 -7.80 -40.44 -16.00
C PHE A 318 -8.33 -39.58 -17.16
N SER A 319 -8.76 -38.35 -16.89
CA SER A 319 -9.19 -37.40 -17.92
C SER A 319 -8.02 -36.90 -18.76
N GLU A 320 -6.82 -36.76 -18.15
CA GLU A 320 -5.58 -36.41 -18.87
C GLU A 320 -5.03 -37.58 -19.69
N LEU A 321 -5.25 -38.83 -19.25
CA LEU A 321 -4.86 -40.05 -19.97
C LEU A 321 -5.84 -40.45 -21.09
N ALA A 322 -7.05 -39.88 -21.11
CA ALA A 322 -8.08 -40.18 -22.11
C ALA A 322 -7.93 -39.39 -23.42
N ILE A 323 -6.81 -38.68 -23.61
CA ILE A 323 -6.47 -38.08 -24.90
C ILE A 323 -5.54 -39.05 -25.63
N ASP A 324 -6.12 -39.93 -26.45
CA ASP A 324 -5.49 -40.19 -27.75
C ASP A 324 -6.48 -40.73 -28.80
N SER A 325 -6.17 -40.38 -30.05
CA SER A 325 -6.75 -40.80 -31.34
C SER A 325 -8.04 -40.09 -31.82
N ASP A 326 -7.88 -38.92 -32.42
CA ASP A 326 -8.18 -38.81 -33.86
C ASP A 326 -7.21 -37.85 -34.56
N ASP A 327 -6.68 -38.29 -35.69
CA ASP A 327 -5.81 -37.57 -36.60
C ASP A 327 -6.70 -36.81 -37.60
N THR A 328 -6.58 -35.48 -37.67
CA THR A 328 -6.47 -34.73 -38.93
C THR A 328 -6.49 -33.23 -38.68
N THR A 329 -5.64 -32.56 -39.45
CA THR A 329 -5.47 -31.13 -39.65
C THR A 329 -6.78 -30.32 -39.69
N ASP A 330 -6.85 -29.23 -38.93
CA ASP A 330 -7.14 -27.90 -39.50
C ASP A 330 -6.89 -26.79 -38.47
N ASP A 331 -5.96 -25.90 -38.83
CA ASP A 331 -5.83 -24.56 -38.27
C ASP A 331 -7.14 -23.79 -38.51
N LEU A 332 -8.01 -23.61 -37.51
CA LEU A 332 -8.93 -22.46 -37.44
C LEU A 332 -9.37 -22.18 -36.00
N ASP A 333 -8.90 -21.04 -35.48
CA ASP A 333 -9.50 -20.13 -34.51
C ASP A 333 -10.61 -20.68 -33.59
N ASN A 334 -10.25 -20.91 -32.31
CA ASN A 334 -11.22 -20.77 -31.23
C ASN A 334 -10.67 -19.87 -30.11
N ASP A 335 -10.60 -18.59 -30.47
CA ASP A 335 -10.58 -17.46 -29.55
C ASP A 335 -11.91 -17.41 -28.79
N PHE A 336 -12.17 -18.31 -27.83
CA PHE A 336 -13.22 -18.11 -26.83
C PHE A 336 -12.88 -18.76 -25.48
N MET A 337 -12.25 -17.92 -24.64
CA MET A 337 -12.61 -17.71 -23.23
C MET A 337 -12.07 -18.67 -22.16
N TRP A 338 -10.85 -18.38 -21.66
CA TRP A 338 -10.54 -18.30 -20.21
C TRP A 338 -9.40 -17.30 -19.93
N ASN A 339 -9.43 -16.12 -20.56
CA ASN A 339 -8.62 -14.97 -20.15
C ASN A 339 -9.35 -14.17 -19.06
N ILE A 340 -9.31 -14.65 -17.80
CA ILE A 340 -9.55 -13.79 -16.62
C ILE A 340 -8.54 -14.16 -15.52
N ASN A 341 -7.32 -13.62 -15.60
CA ASN A 341 -6.78 -12.70 -14.60
C ASN A 341 -5.32 -12.30 -14.92
N PRO A 342 -5.05 -11.01 -15.23
CA PRO A 342 -3.72 -10.46 -15.29
C PRO A 342 -3.41 -9.69 -13.99
N ASP A 343 -3.09 -10.39 -12.90
CA ASP A 343 -2.36 -9.76 -11.77
C ASP A 343 -1.67 -10.78 -10.83
N GLY A 344 -1.38 -11.97 -11.35
CA GLY A 344 -0.64 -13.01 -10.64
C GLY A 344 0.84 -12.87 -10.87
N GLN A 345 1.49 -11.90 -10.21
CA GLN A 345 2.95 -11.94 -10.02
C GLN A 345 3.31 -11.61 -8.58
N GLU A 346 4.08 -12.55 -8.01
CA GLU A 346 5.07 -12.41 -6.96
C GLU A 346 4.62 -12.46 -5.49
N THR A 347 4.90 -13.63 -4.88
CA THR A 347 5.54 -13.66 -3.56
C THR A 347 6.58 -14.78 -3.58
N MET A 348 7.74 -14.46 -4.16
CA MET A 348 8.95 -15.26 -4.04
C MET A 348 9.41 -15.21 -2.58
N PHE A 349 9.12 -16.25 -1.81
CA PHE A 349 9.97 -16.63 -0.69
C PHE A 349 10.92 -17.71 -1.23
N ALA A 350 12.07 -17.27 -1.74
CA ALA A 350 13.21 -18.14 -1.95
C ALA A 350 14.12 -17.97 -0.73
N ASP A 351 14.32 -19.02 0.06
CA ASP A 351 15.53 -19.86 0.00
C ASP A 351 15.57 -20.77 1.23
N ASP A 352 15.56 -22.09 1.03
CA ASP A 352 16.74 -22.89 1.37
C ASP A 352 16.69 -24.23 0.63
N MET A 353 17.55 -24.33 -0.38
CA MET A 353 17.78 -25.54 -1.17
C MET A 353 18.72 -26.46 -0.39
N THR A 354 18.19 -27.37 0.42
CA THR A 354 18.94 -28.56 0.87
C THR A 354 18.19 -29.85 0.53
N ALA A 355 18.79 -30.61 -0.38
CA ALA A 355 18.33 -31.93 -0.77
C ALA A 355 18.40 -32.92 0.40
N LYS A 356 17.24 -33.44 0.81
CA LYS A 356 17.10 -34.80 1.35
C LYS A 356 15.79 -35.38 0.85
N ILE A 357 15.90 -36.33 -0.09
CA ILE A 357 14.83 -37.27 -0.39
C ILE A 357 14.61 -38.09 0.89
N VAL A 358 13.49 -37.85 1.56
CA VAL A 358 12.81 -38.81 2.44
C VAL A 358 11.33 -38.76 2.03
N GLN A 359 10.75 -39.94 1.95
CA GLN A 359 9.50 -40.28 1.29
C GLN A 359 8.26 -39.58 1.86
N GLU A 360 7.26 -39.49 0.96
CA GLU A 360 5.81 -39.46 1.18
C GLU A 360 5.12 -38.09 1.41
N ASN A 361 3.97 -37.95 0.74
CA ASN A 361 3.20 -36.74 0.51
C ASN A 361 2.46 -36.25 1.77
N ASP A 362 3.11 -35.48 2.64
CA ASP A 362 2.48 -34.96 3.87
C ASP A 362 2.07 -33.46 3.79
N ASP A 363 2.10 -32.86 2.59
CA ASP A 363 1.67 -31.46 2.38
C ASP A 363 0.18 -31.37 2.12
N ILE A 364 -0.59 -30.71 3.00
CA ILE A 364 -2.03 -30.52 2.79
C ILE A 364 -2.29 -29.19 2.14
N ARG A 365 -2.98 -29.19 1.00
CA ARG A 365 -3.46 -27.97 0.34
C ARG A 365 -4.93 -27.73 0.69
N ILE A 366 -5.22 -26.56 1.26
CA ILE A 366 -6.56 -26.19 1.72
C ILE A 366 -6.94 -24.85 1.09
N ALA A 367 -8.17 -24.74 0.59
CA ALA A 367 -8.77 -23.47 0.14
C ALA A 367 -9.98 -23.09 1.02
N PRO A 368 -9.76 -22.52 2.22
CA PRO A 368 -10.81 -22.28 3.21
C PRO A 368 -12.01 -21.46 2.73
N ALA A 369 -11.75 -20.49 1.85
CA ALA A 369 -12.72 -19.51 1.39
C ALA A 369 -13.32 -19.87 0.03
N GLU A 370 -12.96 -21.02 -0.56
CA GLU A 370 -13.44 -21.43 -1.86
C GLU A 370 -14.96 -21.73 -1.83
N GLY A 371 -15.66 -21.35 -2.91
CA GLY A 371 -17.12 -21.48 -3.02
C GLY A 371 -17.93 -20.47 -2.19
N SER A 372 -17.29 -19.64 -1.35
CA SER A 372 -17.97 -18.63 -0.54
C SER A 372 -17.99 -17.26 -1.23
N SER A 373 -19.11 -16.55 -1.12
CA SER A 373 -19.25 -15.20 -1.69
C SER A 373 -18.71 -14.14 -0.73
N PRO A 374 -18.02 -13.10 -1.24
CA PRO A 374 -17.45 -12.07 -0.40
C PRO A 374 -18.55 -11.21 0.23
N MET A 375 -18.30 -10.76 1.45
CA MET A 375 -19.13 -9.82 2.18
C MET A 375 -18.50 -8.43 2.19
N TRP A 376 -19.35 -7.41 2.27
CA TRP A 376 -18.87 -6.04 2.30
C TRP A 376 -18.31 -5.68 3.67
N LEU A 377 -17.09 -5.14 3.69
CA LEU A 377 -16.31 -4.95 4.91
C LEU A 377 -16.98 -4.04 5.95
N LEU A 378 -17.67 -2.96 5.54
CA LEU A 378 -18.27 -2.02 6.50
C LEU A 378 -19.67 -2.44 6.99
N LEU A 379 -20.24 -3.53 6.47
CA LEU A 379 -21.52 -4.10 6.93
C LEU A 379 -21.26 -5.19 7.95
N ASP A 380 -20.13 -5.89 7.83
CA ASP A 380 -19.68 -6.90 8.77
C ASP A 380 -19.05 -6.24 10.01
N ARG A 381 -19.91 -5.84 10.96
CA ARG A 381 -19.52 -5.05 12.14
C ARG A 381 -18.45 -5.70 13.02
N ASP A 382 -18.43 -7.03 13.07
CA ASP A 382 -17.53 -7.80 13.94
C ASP A 382 -16.43 -8.50 13.14
N VAL A 383 -16.14 -8.02 11.91
CA VAL A 383 -15.16 -8.63 11.01
C VAL A 383 -13.78 -8.74 11.65
N GLU A 384 -13.37 -7.74 12.42
CA GLU A 384 -12.05 -7.72 13.08
C GLU A 384 -11.92 -8.88 14.07
N SER A 385 -12.94 -9.07 14.91
CA SER A 385 -12.99 -10.15 15.91
C SER A 385 -13.04 -11.54 15.30
N LEU A 386 -13.69 -11.68 14.15
CA LEU A 386 -13.82 -12.96 13.44
C LEU A 386 -12.64 -13.27 12.50
N ALA A 387 -11.92 -12.24 12.05
CA ALA A 387 -10.77 -12.37 11.15
C ALA A 387 -9.45 -12.53 11.91
N PHE A 388 -9.31 -11.88 13.07
CA PHE A 388 -8.10 -11.87 13.89
C PHE A 388 -8.34 -12.36 15.32
N PRO A 389 -8.61 -13.66 15.50
CA PRO A 389 -8.82 -14.25 16.83
C PRO A 389 -7.68 -13.99 17.80
N THR A 390 -6.43 -13.94 17.34
CA THR A 390 -5.28 -13.71 18.22
C THR A 390 -5.20 -12.29 18.77
N LEU A 391 -5.91 -11.32 18.16
CA LEU A 391 -5.92 -9.93 18.62
C LEU A 391 -7.16 -9.62 19.48
N PHE A 392 -8.31 -10.18 19.14
CA PHE A 392 -9.60 -9.83 19.77
C PHE A 392 -10.18 -10.96 20.62
N GLY A 393 -9.65 -12.17 20.57
CA GLY A 393 -10.16 -13.32 21.35
C GLY A 393 -11.62 -13.68 21.08
N GLY A 394 -12.19 -13.28 19.95
CA GLY A 394 -13.63 -13.41 19.68
C GLY A 394 -14.53 -12.49 20.51
N SER A 395 -13.95 -11.47 21.16
CA SER A 395 -14.70 -10.43 21.88
C SER A 395 -15.25 -9.39 20.89
N ILE A 396 -16.43 -8.86 21.19
CA ILE A 396 -17.02 -7.77 20.42
C ILE A 396 -16.63 -6.46 21.08
N LEU A 397 -16.00 -5.56 20.32
CA LEU A 397 -15.76 -4.19 20.78
C LEU A 397 -17.04 -3.38 20.64
N ASP A 398 -17.42 -2.67 21.71
CA ASP A 398 -18.58 -1.78 21.72
C ASP A 398 -18.13 -0.33 21.95
N PRO A 399 -17.76 0.40 20.89
CA PRO A 399 -17.23 1.74 21.01
C PRO A 399 -18.33 2.70 21.45
N LYS A 400 -18.15 3.33 22.62
CA LYS A 400 -19.06 4.32 23.19
C LYS A 400 -18.95 5.63 22.42
N HIS A 401 -19.81 5.81 21.42
CA HIS A 401 -19.94 7.11 20.76
C HIS A 401 -20.76 8.02 21.68
N LYS A 402 -20.13 9.06 22.22
CA LYS A 402 -20.89 10.19 22.76
C LYS A 402 -21.60 10.81 21.55
N GLU A 403 -22.89 10.54 21.41
CA GLU A 403 -23.72 11.27 20.45
C GLU A 403 -23.52 12.75 20.74
N HIS A 404 -22.93 13.48 19.79
CA HIS A 404 -23.21 14.89 19.73
C HIS A 404 -24.71 14.94 19.48
N LEU A 405 -25.48 15.32 20.51
CA LEU A 405 -26.86 15.79 20.37
C LEU A 405 -26.83 16.87 19.29
N SER A 406 -27.03 16.46 18.03
CA SER A 406 -27.33 17.37 16.96
C SER A 406 -28.72 17.87 17.30
N VAL A 407 -28.77 19.07 17.86
CA VAL A 407 -29.99 19.86 17.93
C VAL A 407 -30.57 19.84 16.52
N ALA A 408 -31.60 19.01 16.33
CA ALA A 408 -32.44 19.09 15.17
C ALA A 408 -33.08 20.49 15.24
N VAL A 409 -32.53 21.40 14.45
CA VAL A 409 -33.20 22.66 14.16
C VAL A 409 -34.45 22.26 13.37
N LEU A 410 -35.59 22.47 14.01
CA LEU A 410 -36.94 22.28 13.48
C LEU A 410 -37.15 23.03 12.16
#